data_AF-A0A945MCR7-F1
#
_entry.id   AF-A0A945MCR7-F1
#
_cell.length_a   1.000
_cell.length_b   1.000
_cell.length_c   1.000
_cell.angle_alpha   90.00
_cell.angle_beta   90.00
_cell.angle_gamma   90.00
#
_symmetry.space_group_name_H-M   'P 1'
#
loop_
_entity.id
_entity.type
_entity.pdbx_description
1 polymer ?
#
loop_
_entity_poly.entity_id
_entity_poly.type
_entity_poly.pdbx_seq_one_letter_code
_entity_poly.pdbx_strand_id
1 'polypeptide(L)'
;VAVPGIPALPFLILASITGSLAFILSRKEKRHSAREKELVQAEQADNAAVVEEPISQILKIDFLRLELGYGLLSMINEGQEGQRLTDQIKALRRQMAMEMGFVMPAVRIQDNMQLPANNYIVRVKEIDAGNGDLRLNMLLVMDPRGEDITLTGEKTTEPTFGLPAMWIDETNREEALFRGYTVVDTPTVITTHLTEIIKDNMSDLLSYAETQKLLDDLDKDHQKLIADIVPTQISVGGIQRTLQNLLQERISIRDLPTILEGISEACSQSRNIGLITEHVRSRLARQISDSNTNEDGIILMVILSPEWEQTIIESLVGSGEEKQLSLAPSRLQEFISAIRQTFERHAMMGEMPILLTSPPIRPFVRSIVERFRPSTVIMSQNEIHSKAKIKTVGQV
;
A
#
# COMPACT_ATOMS: atom_id res chain seq x y z
N VAL A 1 -69.51 -26.79 21.80
CA VAL A 1 -70.01 -27.85 22.71
C VAL A 1 -71.53 -27.82 22.67
N ALA A 2 -72.18 -28.84 22.12
CA ALA A 2 -73.64 -28.91 22.13
C ALA A 2 -74.07 -29.44 23.51
N VAL A 3 -74.83 -28.63 24.25
CA VAL A 3 -75.38 -29.01 25.57
C VAL A 3 -76.60 -29.92 25.34
N PRO A 4 -76.72 -31.08 26.01
CA PRO A 4 -77.84 -31.99 25.78
C PRO A 4 -79.16 -31.37 26.24
N GLY A 5 -80.17 -31.29 25.37
CA GLY A 5 -81.54 -30.87 25.72
C GLY A 5 -82.08 -29.62 25.00
N ILE A 6 -81.29 -28.93 24.18
CA ILE A 6 -81.73 -27.75 23.39
C ILE A 6 -81.70 -28.13 21.89
N PRO A 7 -82.73 -27.79 21.08
CA PRO A 7 -82.71 -28.13 19.66
C PRO A 7 -81.42 -27.62 19.00
N ALA A 8 -80.69 -28.50 18.31
CA ALA A 8 -79.38 -28.17 17.72
C ALA A 8 -79.49 -27.25 16.49
N LEU A 9 -80.69 -27.17 15.91
CA LEU A 9 -80.99 -26.47 14.66
C LEU A 9 -80.69 -24.95 14.71
N PRO A 10 -81.09 -24.19 15.74
CA PRO A 10 -80.79 -22.76 15.84
C PRO A 10 -79.28 -22.49 15.99
N PHE A 11 -78.55 -23.36 16.69
CA PHE A 11 -77.10 -23.21 16.86
C PHE A 11 -76.32 -23.50 15.58
N LEU A 12 -76.75 -24.49 14.79
CA LEU A 12 -76.16 -24.76 13.48
C LEU A 12 -76.41 -23.62 12.49
N ILE A 13 -77.61 -23.02 12.51
CA ILE A 13 -77.93 -21.84 11.69
C ILE A 13 -77.05 -20.65 12.11
N LEU A 14 -76.94 -20.38 13.42
CA LEU A 14 -76.12 -19.28 13.91
C LEU A 14 -74.64 -19.48 13.62
N ALA A 15 -74.12 -20.71 13.77
CA ALA A 15 -72.75 -21.06 13.41
C ALA A 15 -72.49 -20.93 11.91
N SER A 16 -73.46 -21.30 11.07
CA SER A 16 -73.33 -21.12 9.62
C SER A 16 -73.32 -19.65 9.25
N ILE A 17 -74.20 -18.82 9.83
CA ILE A 17 -74.26 -17.38 9.54
C ILE A 17 -72.98 -16.69 10.00
N THR A 18 -72.52 -16.96 11.23
CA THR A 18 -71.30 -16.34 11.76
C THR A 18 -70.04 -16.84 11.05
N GLY A 19 -69.97 -18.13 10.69
CA GLY A 19 -68.88 -18.69 9.89
C GLY A 19 -68.82 -18.09 8.49
N SER A 20 -69.97 -17.93 7.81
CA SER A 20 -70.03 -17.27 6.51
C SER A 20 -69.65 -15.79 6.58
N LEU A 21 -70.07 -15.07 7.63
CA LEU A 21 -69.74 -13.67 7.82
C LEU A 21 -68.24 -13.46 8.08
N ALA A 22 -67.63 -14.32 8.92
CA ALA A 22 -66.20 -14.31 9.19
C ALA A 22 -65.38 -14.61 7.93
N PHE A 23 -65.84 -15.56 7.09
CA PHE A 23 -65.18 -15.88 5.83
C PHE A 23 -65.22 -14.71 4.84
N ILE A 24 -66.35 -14.01 4.73
CA ILE A 24 -66.50 -12.84 3.84
C ILE A 24 -65.62 -11.68 4.31
N LEU A 25 -65.59 -11.40 5.61
CA LEU A 25 -64.79 -10.32 6.19
C LEU A 25 -63.28 -10.59 6.02
N SER A 26 -62.82 -11.81 6.31
CA SER A 26 -61.40 -12.19 6.14
C SER A 26 -60.94 -12.11 4.68
N ARG A 27 -61.82 -12.45 3.73
CA ARG A 27 -61.51 -12.36 2.29
C ARG A 27 -61.44 -10.91 1.80
N LYS A 28 -62.22 -10.01 2.41
CA LYS A 28 -62.21 -8.57 2.12
C LYS A 28 -60.95 -7.90 2.68
N GLU A 29 -60.54 -8.28 3.90
CA GLU A 29 -59.33 -7.78 4.55
C GLU A 29 -58.05 -8.24 3.84
N LYS A 30 -57.99 -9.51 3.41
CA LYS A 30 -56.88 -10.02 2.58
C LYS A 30 -56.78 -9.31 1.22
N ARG A 31 -57.92 -8.97 0.59
CA ARG A 31 -57.93 -8.19 -0.66
C ARG A 31 -57.51 -6.74 -0.45
N HIS A 32 -57.88 -6.14 0.68
CA HIS A 32 -57.48 -4.76 1.00
C HIS A 32 -55.98 -4.69 1.27
N SER A 33 -55.44 -5.61 2.09
CA SER A 33 -54.00 -5.68 2.37
C SER A 33 -53.17 -6.04 1.12
N ALA A 34 -53.68 -6.90 0.23
CA ALA A 34 -53.01 -7.19 -1.04
C ALA A 34 -52.97 -5.96 -1.96
N ARG A 35 -54.07 -5.20 -2.04
CA ARG A 35 -54.16 -3.99 -2.87
C ARG A 35 -53.33 -2.84 -2.31
N GLU A 36 -53.24 -2.72 -0.99
CA GLU A 36 -52.39 -1.75 -0.30
C GLU A 36 -50.90 -2.10 -0.48
N LYS A 37 -50.53 -3.38 -0.48
CA LYS A 37 -49.18 -3.85 -0.85
C LYS A 37 -48.86 -3.62 -2.32
N GLU A 38 -49.81 -3.83 -3.23
CA GLU A 38 -49.65 -3.52 -4.66
C GLU A 38 -49.51 -2.02 -4.91
N LEU A 39 -50.25 -1.16 -4.19
CA LEU A 39 -50.13 0.29 -4.28
C LEU A 39 -48.79 0.80 -3.73
N VAL A 40 -48.32 0.27 -2.60
CA VAL A 40 -46.99 0.59 -2.05
C VAL A 40 -45.86 0.09 -2.96
N GLN A 41 -46.01 -1.09 -3.59
CA GLN A 41 -45.05 -1.57 -4.59
C GLN A 41 -45.08 -0.76 -5.89
N ALA A 42 -46.24 -0.27 -6.32
CA ALA A 42 -46.37 0.60 -7.47
C ALA A 42 -45.74 1.99 -7.21
N GLU A 43 -45.93 2.56 -6.02
CA GLU A 43 -45.27 3.81 -5.60
C GLU A 43 -43.75 3.68 -5.42
N GLN A 44 -43.25 2.48 -5.09
CA GLN A 44 -41.81 2.17 -5.05
C GLN A 44 -41.22 1.92 -6.45
N ALA A 45 -42.01 1.41 -7.39
CA ALA A 45 -41.59 1.19 -8.77
C ALA A 45 -41.55 2.51 -9.58
N ASP A 46 -42.46 3.46 -9.32
CA ASP A 46 -42.48 4.79 -9.99
C ASP A 46 -41.45 5.77 -9.41
N ASN A 47 -40.95 5.54 -8.20
CA ASN A 47 -39.82 6.29 -7.61
C ASN A 47 -38.44 5.71 -7.97
N ALA A 48 -38.37 4.71 -8.85
CA ALA A 48 -37.13 4.33 -9.53
C ALA A 48 -36.78 5.32 -10.66
N ALA A 49 -37.05 6.61 -10.46
CA ALA A 49 -36.32 7.64 -11.17
C ALA A 49 -34.84 7.37 -10.91
N VAL A 50 -34.09 7.18 -11.99
CA VAL A 50 -32.63 7.06 -11.97
C VAL A 50 -32.11 8.15 -11.05
N VAL A 51 -31.74 7.78 -9.83
CA VAL A 51 -30.98 8.65 -8.95
C VAL A 51 -29.64 8.72 -9.65
N GLU A 52 -29.48 9.70 -10.54
CA GLU A 52 -28.16 10.09 -11.03
C GLU A 52 -27.31 10.21 -9.77
N GLU A 53 -26.27 9.37 -9.68
CA GLU A 53 -25.34 9.45 -8.56
C GLU A 53 -24.96 10.92 -8.43
N PRO A 54 -25.10 11.53 -7.24
CA PRO A 54 -24.84 12.95 -7.09
C PRO A 54 -23.44 13.23 -7.65
N ILE A 55 -23.29 14.27 -8.46
CA ILE A 55 -22.04 14.58 -9.19
C ILE A 55 -20.80 14.52 -8.26
N SER A 56 -20.98 14.80 -6.97
CA SER A 56 -19.97 14.67 -5.92
C SER A 56 -19.44 13.24 -5.66
N GLN A 57 -20.18 12.19 -5.97
CA GLN A 57 -19.75 10.78 -5.92
C GLN A 57 -18.97 10.38 -7.18
N ILE A 58 -19.37 10.89 -8.35
CA ILE A 58 -18.64 10.70 -9.62
C ILE A 58 -17.27 11.38 -9.58
N LEU A 59 -17.16 12.52 -8.88
CA LEU A 59 -15.90 13.26 -8.71
C LEU A 59 -14.95 12.66 -7.65
N LYS A 60 -15.32 11.56 -6.98
CA LYS A 60 -14.41 10.91 -6.02
C LYS A 60 -13.33 10.15 -6.76
N ILE A 61 -12.10 10.57 -6.58
CA ILE A 61 -10.91 9.90 -7.09
C ILE A 61 -10.68 8.61 -6.29
N ASP A 62 -10.57 7.49 -6.99
CA ASP A 62 -10.09 6.25 -6.40
C ASP A 62 -8.57 6.32 -6.21
N PHE A 63 -8.10 6.25 -4.96
CA PHE A 63 -6.68 6.31 -4.65
C PHE A 63 -5.91 5.09 -5.16
N LEU A 64 -6.51 3.90 -5.06
CA LEU A 64 -5.97 2.63 -5.55
C LEU A 64 -7.05 1.87 -6.30
N ARG A 65 -6.78 1.51 -7.56
CA ARG A 65 -7.67 0.69 -8.39
C ARG A 65 -6.88 -0.46 -8.99
N LEU A 66 -7.48 -1.65 -8.97
CA LEU A 66 -6.99 -2.85 -9.63
C LEU A 66 -8.01 -3.26 -10.69
N GLU A 67 -7.64 -3.08 -11.95
CA GLU A 67 -8.44 -3.46 -13.10
C GLU A 67 -8.01 -4.84 -13.58
N LEU A 68 -8.97 -5.75 -13.74
CA LEU A 68 -8.73 -7.14 -14.12
C LEU A 68 -9.38 -7.45 -15.46
N GLY A 69 -8.66 -8.13 -16.34
CA GLY A 69 -9.23 -8.77 -17.51
C GLY A 69 -10.22 -9.88 -17.11
N TYR A 70 -11.15 -10.19 -18.00
CA TYR A 70 -12.26 -11.13 -17.71
C TYR A 70 -11.79 -12.51 -17.22
N GLY A 71 -10.66 -13.02 -17.73
CA GLY A 71 -10.10 -14.31 -17.31
C GLY A 71 -9.68 -14.33 -15.84
N LEU A 72 -9.25 -13.19 -15.30
CA LEU A 72 -8.72 -13.08 -13.94
C LEU A 72 -9.79 -12.99 -12.85
N LEU A 73 -11.07 -12.83 -13.22
CA LEU A 73 -12.17 -12.63 -12.26
C LEU A 73 -12.42 -13.84 -11.36
N SER A 74 -12.05 -15.04 -11.80
CA SER A 74 -12.12 -16.26 -10.98
C SER A 74 -11.30 -16.12 -9.70
N MET A 75 -10.17 -15.41 -9.70
CA MET A 75 -9.30 -15.24 -8.52
C MET A 75 -9.94 -14.43 -7.38
N ILE A 76 -11.03 -13.72 -7.64
CA ILE A 76 -11.76 -12.96 -6.63
C ILE A 76 -12.62 -13.90 -5.77
N ASN A 77 -13.27 -14.87 -6.41
CA ASN A 77 -14.33 -15.68 -5.80
C ASN A 77 -13.93 -17.15 -5.60
N GLU A 78 -13.05 -17.66 -6.45
CA GLU A 78 -12.60 -19.05 -6.45
C GLU A 78 -11.29 -19.19 -5.65
N GLY A 79 -11.15 -20.31 -4.94
CA GLY A 79 -10.01 -20.58 -4.06
C GLY A 79 -10.41 -20.79 -2.59
N GLN A 80 -9.53 -21.45 -1.83
CA GLN A 80 -9.68 -21.59 -0.39
C GLN A 80 -9.51 -20.22 0.31
N GLU A 81 -10.10 -20.06 1.49
CA GLU A 81 -9.90 -18.84 2.29
C GLU A 81 -8.40 -18.56 2.48
N GLY A 82 -7.98 -17.33 2.17
CA GLY A 82 -6.57 -16.92 2.22
C GLY A 82 -5.79 -17.05 0.90
N GLN A 83 -6.27 -17.84 -0.06
CA GLN A 83 -5.67 -17.93 -1.40
C GLN A 83 -6.31 -16.95 -2.40
N ARG A 84 -7.51 -16.43 -2.08
CA ARG A 84 -8.21 -15.45 -2.91
C ARG A 84 -7.45 -14.14 -2.94
N LEU A 85 -7.48 -13.46 -4.08
CA LEU A 85 -6.85 -12.16 -4.26
C LEU A 85 -7.37 -11.13 -3.24
N THR A 86 -8.67 -11.16 -2.93
CA THR A 86 -9.31 -10.26 -1.96
C THR A 86 -8.81 -10.48 -0.53
N ASP A 87 -8.59 -11.74 -0.12
CA ASP A 87 -8.05 -12.08 1.19
C ASP A 87 -6.58 -11.65 1.31
N GLN A 88 -5.79 -11.85 0.25
CA GLN A 88 -4.40 -11.41 0.20
C GLN A 88 -4.28 -9.88 0.25
N ILE A 89 -5.12 -9.12 -0.47
CA ILE A 89 -5.16 -7.66 -0.39
C ILE A 89 -5.54 -7.18 1.03
N LYS A 90 -6.45 -7.90 1.71
CA LYS A 90 -6.80 -7.60 3.11
C LYS A 90 -5.65 -7.91 4.06
N ALA A 91 -4.88 -8.96 3.81
CA ALA A 91 -3.66 -9.27 4.55
C ALA A 91 -2.58 -8.20 4.31
N LEU A 92 -2.38 -7.78 3.05
CA LEU A 92 -1.47 -6.71 2.66
C LEU A 92 -1.75 -5.41 3.42
N ARG A 93 -3.02 -5.00 3.54
CA ARG A 93 -3.41 -3.82 4.33
C ARG A 93 -2.90 -3.88 5.77
N ARG A 94 -3.02 -5.04 6.41
CA ARG A 94 -2.56 -5.27 7.79
C ARG A 94 -1.04 -5.29 7.87
N GLN A 95 -0.39 -5.91 6.89
CA GLN A 95 1.07 -5.94 6.79
C GLN A 95 1.65 -4.52 6.66
N MET A 96 1.14 -3.70 5.75
CA MET A 96 1.59 -2.31 5.58
C MET A 96 1.43 -1.47 6.85
N ALA A 97 0.34 -1.66 7.59
CA ALA A 97 0.14 -1.01 8.88
C ALA A 97 1.16 -1.48 9.93
N MET A 98 1.47 -2.78 9.98
CA MET A 98 2.41 -3.35 10.95
C MET A 98 3.88 -3.05 10.65
N GLU A 99 4.26 -3.05 9.38
CA GLU A 99 5.65 -2.82 8.95
C GLU A 99 5.96 -1.33 8.85
N MET A 100 5.10 -0.57 8.15
CA MET A 100 5.38 0.82 7.80
C MET A 100 4.65 1.84 8.67
N GLY A 101 3.69 1.42 9.51
CA GLY A 101 2.80 2.36 10.21
C GLY A 101 1.86 3.11 9.26
N PHE A 102 1.73 2.62 8.02
CA PHE A 102 0.97 3.28 6.95
C PHE A 102 -0.41 2.63 6.79
N VAL A 103 -1.46 3.44 6.87
CA VAL A 103 -2.84 2.98 6.64
C VAL A 103 -3.14 3.04 5.15
N MET A 104 -3.03 1.88 4.50
CA MET A 104 -3.34 1.74 3.08
C MET A 104 -4.82 2.04 2.79
N PRO A 105 -5.13 2.88 1.79
CA PRO A 105 -6.50 3.12 1.35
C PRO A 105 -7.12 1.84 0.76
N ALA A 106 -8.45 1.82 0.64
CA ALA A 106 -9.14 0.66 0.05
C ALA A 106 -8.75 0.52 -1.44
N VAL A 107 -8.48 -0.72 -1.87
CA VAL A 107 -8.22 -1.05 -3.27
C VAL A 107 -9.54 -1.36 -3.94
N ARG A 108 -9.92 -0.56 -4.94
CA ARG A 108 -11.12 -0.82 -5.74
C ARG A 108 -10.80 -1.83 -6.84
N ILE A 109 -11.40 -3.02 -6.77
CA ILE A 109 -11.24 -4.05 -7.79
C ILE A 109 -12.36 -3.89 -8.82
N GLN A 110 -12.02 -3.78 -10.11
CA GLN A 110 -12.98 -3.64 -11.21
C GLN A 110 -12.61 -4.58 -12.35
N ASP A 111 -13.61 -5.12 -13.02
CA ASP A 111 -13.42 -5.76 -14.31
C ASP A 111 -13.25 -4.70 -15.39
N ASN A 112 -12.34 -4.94 -16.33
CA ASN A 112 -12.16 -4.09 -17.50
C ASN A 112 -12.16 -4.96 -18.76
N MET A 113 -13.29 -4.95 -19.47
CA MET A 113 -13.48 -5.72 -20.71
C MET A 113 -12.60 -5.26 -21.87
N GLN A 114 -11.96 -4.09 -21.77
CA GLN A 114 -11.01 -3.59 -22.77
C GLN A 114 -9.62 -4.21 -22.58
N LEU A 115 -9.33 -4.80 -21.41
CA LEU A 115 -8.09 -5.50 -21.17
C LEU A 115 -8.09 -6.89 -21.81
N PRO A 116 -6.93 -7.38 -22.29
CA PRO A 116 -6.79 -8.78 -22.62
C PRO A 116 -7.15 -9.68 -21.43
N ALA A 117 -7.65 -10.89 -21.71
CA ALA A 117 -8.30 -11.73 -20.71
C ALA A 117 -7.46 -12.01 -19.46
N ASN A 118 -6.14 -12.14 -19.61
CA ASN A 118 -5.22 -12.50 -18.51
C ASN A 118 -4.36 -11.33 -18.02
N ASN A 119 -4.69 -10.11 -18.41
CA ASN A 119 -3.95 -8.91 -18.00
C ASN A 119 -4.62 -8.24 -16.81
N TYR A 120 -3.81 -7.56 -16.01
CA TYR A 120 -4.29 -6.62 -14.99
C TYR A 120 -3.54 -5.28 -15.09
N ILE A 121 -4.18 -4.23 -14.59
CA ILE A 121 -3.59 -2.90 -14.44
C ILE A 121 -3.82 -2.43 -13.00
N VAL A 122 -2.78 -1.91 -12.38
CA VAL A 122 -2.84 -1.18 -11.11
C VAL A 122 -2.79 0.30 -11.40
N ARG A 123 -3.73 1.05 -10.83
CA ARG A 123 -3.77 2.51 -10.92
C ARG A 123 -3.65 3.14 -9.55
N VAL A 124 -2.87 4.22 -9.48
CA VAL A 124 -2.72 5.09 -8.32
C VAL A 124 -3.30 6.45 -8.70
N LYS A 125 -4.31 6.92 -7.95
CA LYS A 125 -5.05 8.16 -8.26
C LYS A 125 -5.49 8.23 -9.73
N GLU A 126 -6.04 7.12 -10.23
CA GLU A 126 -6.51 6.93 -11.61
C GLU A 126 -5.44 6.96 -12.72
N ILE A 127 -4.16 7.06 -12.37
CA ILE A 127 -3.03 6.99 -13.31
C ILE A 127 -2.46 5.58 -13.29
N ASP A 128 -2.15 5.04 -14.49
CA ASP A 128 -1.50 3.74 -14.62
C ASP A 128 -0.16 3.72 -13.87
N ALA A 129 -0.06 2.83 -12.88
CA ALA A 129 1.10 2.69 -12.00
C ALA A 129 1.84 1.36 -12.19
N GLY A 130 1.18 0.36 -12.79
CA GLY A 130 1.79 -0.90 -13.18
C GLY A 130 0.80 -1.80 -13.90
N ASN A 131 1.30 -2.79 -14.63
CA ASN A 131 0.48 -3.79 -15.30
C ASN A 131 1.23 -5.13 -15.35
N GLY A 132 0.50 -6.20 -15.63
CA GLY A 132 1.11 -7.52 -15.83
C GLY A 132 0.21 -8.45 -16.64
N ASP A 133 0.84 -9.50 -17.17
CA ASP A 133 0.19 -10.59 -17.91
C ASP A 133 0.39 -11.90 -17.14
N LEU A 134 -0.67 -12.67 -16.98
CA LEU A 134 -0.71 -13.83 -16.08
C LEU A 134 -1.09 -15.10 -16.82
N ARG A 135 -0.78 -16.25 -16.21
CA ARG A 135 -1.26 -17.56 -16.65
C ARG A 135 -2.04 -18.18 -15.50
N LEU A 136 -3.35 -18.28 -15.65
CA LEU A 136 -4.21 -18.92 -14.66
C LEU A 136 -3.86 -20.40 -14.53
N ASN A 137 -3.93 -20.94 -13.32
CA ASN A 137 -3.59 -22.33 -13.00
C ASN A 137 -2.14 -22.73 -13.29
N MET A 138 -1.26 -21.75 -13.49
CA MET A 138 0.19 -21.95 -13.59
C MET A 138 0.89 -21.24 -12.44
N LEU A 139 2.13 -21.65 -12.20
CA LEU A 139 2.98 -21.06 -11.17
C LEU A 139 4.08 -20.24 -11.83
N LEU A 140 4.38 -19.07 -11.27
CA LEU A 140 5.53 -18.29 -11.67
C LEU A 140 6.73 -18.75 -10.86
N VAL A 141 7.82 -19.05 -11.56
CA VAL A 141 9.08 -19.48 -10.95
C VAL A 141 10.17 -18.48 -11.27
N MET A 142 11.01 -18.21 -10.29
CA MET A 142 12.18 -17.34 -10.38
C MET A 142 13.38 -17.99 -9.71
N ASP A 143 14.56 -17.78 -10.27
CA ASP A 143 15.81 -18.08 -9.58
C ASP A 143 16.16 -16.88 -8.67
N PRO A 144 16.36 -17.07 -7.35
CA PRO A 144 16.83 -16.02 -6.45
C PRO A 144 18.14 -15.35 -6.89
N ARG A 145 18.96 -16.02 -7.72
CA ARG A 145 20.22 -15.52 -8.27
C ARG A 145 20.04 -14.78 -9.59
N GLY A 146 18.83 -14.78 -10.17
CA GLY A 146 18.54 -14.18 -11.47
C GLY A 146 19.11 -14.96 -12.67
N GLU A 147 19.49 -16.23 -12.47
CA GLU A 147 19.97 -17.11 -13.54
C GLU A 147 18.81 -17.67 -14.39
N ASP A 148 19.15 -18.23 -15.57
CA ASP A 148 18.17 -18.83 -16.48
C ASP A 148 17.51 -20.08 -15.86
N ILE A 149 16.18 -20.14 -15.97
CA ILE A 149 15.37 -21.27 -15.45
C ILE A 149 15.39 -22.42 -16.46
N THR A 150 15.73 -23.62 -15.96
CA THR A 150 15.93 -24.84 -16.78
C THR A 150 14.73 -25.79 -16.79
N LEU A 151 13.60 -25.37 -16.22
CA LEU A 151 12.35 -26.14 -16.24
C LEU A 151 11.63 -26.00 -17.58
N THR A 152 10.65 -26.88 -17.82
CA THR A 152 9.75 -26.75 -18.96
C THR A 152 8.65 -25.77 -18.61
N GLY A 153 8.50 -24.71 -19.42
CA GLY A 153 7.51 -23.67 -19.19
C GLY A 153 7.59 -22.54 -20.20
N GLU A 154 6.76 -21.52 -20.00
CA GLU A 154 6.73 -20.30 -20.81
C GLU A 154 7.62 -19.24 -20.15
N LYS A 155 8.67 -18.81 -20.86
CA LYS A 155 9.56 -17.74 -20.38
C LYS A 155 8.81 -16.41 -20.30
N THR A 156 9.05 -15.66 -19.24
CA THR A 156 8.45 -14.34 -19.02
C THR A 156 9.37 -13.46 -18.17
N THR A 157 8.90 -12.27 -17.84
CA THR A 157 9.54 -11.34 -16.91
C THR A 157 8.57 -11.07 -15.78
N GLU A 158 9.06 -11.19 -14.54
CA GLU A 158 8.25 -10.90 -13.37
C GLU A 158 7.96 -9.39 -13.28
N PRO A 159 6.70 -8.97 -13.02
CA PRO A 159 6.29 -7.57 -13.17
C PRO A 159 6.81 -6.62 -12.07
N THR A 160 7.18 -7.11 -10.90
CA THR A 160 7.57 -6.30 -9.73
C THR A 160 9.02 -5.82 -9.81
N PHE A 161 9.95 -6.73 -10.08
CA PHE A 161 11.39 -6.50 -10.03
C PHE A 161 12.06 -6.64 -11.40
N GLY A 162 11.31 -7.07 -12.42
CA GLY A 162 11.84 -7.26 -13.77
C GLY A 162 12.78 -8.46 -13.90
N LEU A 163 12.68 -9.44 -13.00
CA LEU A 163 13.53 -10.62 -13.00
C LEU A 163 13.12 -11.61 -14.10
N PRO A 164 14.08 -12.34 -14.71
CA PRO A 164 13.78 -13.47 -15.57
C PRO A 164 12.93 -14.50 -14.81
N ALA A 165 11.81 -14.90 -15.39
CA ALA A 165 10.87 -15.81 -14.76
C ALA A 165 10.31 -16.82 -15.78
N MET A 166 9.64 -17.85 -15.27
CA MET A 166 9.02 -18.87 -16.10
C MET A 166 7.69 -19.31 -15.51
N TRP A 167 6.66 -19.35 -16.35
CA TRP A 167 5.39 -19.99 -16.02
C TRP A 167 5.53 -21.50 -16.20
N ILE A 168 5.30 -22.26 -15.13
CA ILE A 168 5.30 -23.73 -15.14
C ILE A 168 3.93 -24.28 -14.76
N ASP A 169 3.65 -25.51 -15.16
CA ASP A 169 2.50 -26.26 -14.67
C ASP A 169 2.65 -26.57 -13.17
N GLU A 170 1.53 -26.66 -12.46
CA GLU A 170 1.44 -27.05 -11.06
C GLU A 170 2.18 -28.38 -10.78
N THR A 171 2.19 -29.32 -11.73
CA THR A 171 2.91 -30.61 -11.59
C THR A 171 4.41 -30.45 -11.38
N ASN A 172 4.99 -29.34 -11.84
CA ASN A 172 6.43 -29.08 -11.76
C ASN A 172 6.82 -28.37 -10.46
N ARG A 173 5.87 -28.10 -9.54
CA ARG A 173 6.11 -27.40 -8.27
C ARG A 173 7.21 -28.05 -7.44
N GLU A 174 7.11 -29.36 -7.19
CA GLU A 174 8.06 -30.07 -6.33
C GLU A 174 9.48 -30.03 -6.91
N GLU A 175 9.61 -30.16 -8.23
CA GLU A 175 10.89 -30.07 -8.92
C GLU A 175 11.47 -28.65 -8.84
N ALA A 176 10.64 -27.61 -9.00
CA ALA A 176 11.08 -26.23 -8.87
C ALA A 176 11.59 -25.91 -7.45
N LEU A 177 10.86 -26.35 -6.43
CA LEU A 177 11.28 -26.20 -5.03
C LEU A 177 12.57 -26.98 -4.73
N PHE A 178 12.70 -28.20 -5.25
CA PHE A 178 13.91 -29.02 -5.08
C PHE A 178 15.15 -28.36 -5.70
N ARG A 179 14.99 -27.65 -6.81
CA ARG A 179 16.07 -26.88 -7.47
C ARG A 179 16.38 -25.55 -6.77
N GLY A 180 15.65 -25.20 -5.69
CA GLY A 180 15.85 -23.98 -4.93
C GLY A 180 15.25 -22.73 -5.57
N TYR A 181 14.32 -22.89 -6.51
CA TYR A 181 13.62 -21.76 -7.11
C TYR A 181 12.50 -21.23 -6.21
N THR A 182 12.25 -19.94 -6.31
CA THR A 182 11.08 -19.30 -5.70
C THR A 182 9.86 -19.60 -6.56
N VAL A 183 8.82 -20.17 -5.97
CA VAL A 183 7.58 -20.57 -6.65
C VAL A 183 6.41 -19.79 -6.07
N VAL A 184 5.69 -19.03 -6.91
CA VAL A 184 4.56 -18.19 -6.49
C VAL A 184 3.33 -18.45 -7.36
N ASP A 185 2.16 -18.38 -6.75
CA ASP A 185 0.87 -18.50 -7.45
C ASP A 185 0.43 -17.16 -8.08
N THR A 186 -0.56 -17.23 -8.98
CA THR A 186 -1.04 -16.07 -9.73
C THR A 186 -1.54 -14.92 -8.84
N PRO A 187 -2.37 -15.14 -7.78
CA PRO A 187 -2.77 -14.08 -6.87
C PRO A 187 -1.58 -13.45 -6.13
N THR A 188 -0.59 -14.25 -5.72
CA THR A 188 0.61 -13.74 -5.04
C THR A 188 1.44 -12.85 -5.95
N VAL A 189 1.51 -13.14 -7.26
CA VAL A 189 2.17 -12.26 -8.24
C VAL A 189 1.53 -10.87 -8.24
N ILE A 190 0.19 -10.80 -8.32
CA ILE A 190 -0.54 -9.52 -8.28
C ILE A 190 -0.31 -8.81 -6.93
N THR A 191 -0.45 -9.53 -5.82
CA THR A 191 -0.30 -8.95 -4.47
C THR A 191 1.11 -8.43 -4.24
N THR A 192 2.14 -9.13 -4.71
CA THR A 192 3.55 -8.71 -4.60
C THR A 192 3.79 -7.45 -5.43
N HIS A 193 3.32 -7.41 -6.67
CA HIS A 193 3.46 -6.24 -7.52
C HIS A 193 2.70 -5.03 -6.94
N LEU A 194 1.47 -5.24 -6.48
CA LEU A 194 0.67 -4.22 -5.82
C LEU A 194 1.38 -3.67 -4.57
N THR A 195 2.06 -4.53 -3.80
CA THR A 195 2.82 -4.13 -2.61
C THR A 195 3.92 -3.14 -2.95
N GLU A 196 4.75 -3.43 -3.96
CA GLU A 196 5.83 -2.52 -4.33
C GLU A 196 5.32 -1.23 -4.97
N ILE A 197 4.27 -1.28 -5.80
CA ILE A 197 3.61 -0.07 -6.32
C ILE A 197 3.12 0.81 -5.17
N ILE A 198 2.49 0.22 -4.15
CA ILE A 198 2.04 0.97 -2.98
C ILE A 198 3.21 1.56 -2.24
N LYS A 199 4.29 0.80 -2.00
CA LYS A 199 5.50 1.30 -1.33
C LYS A 199 6.11 2.49 -2.06
N ASP A 200 6.19 2.44 -3.38
CA ASP A 200 6.73 3.53 -4.21
C ASP A 200 5.84 4.79 -4.19
N ASN A 201 4.56 4.63 -3.86
CA ASN A 201 3.57 5.72 -3.85
C ASN A 201 3.03 6.04 -2.45
N MET A 202 3.65 5.54 -1.36
CA MET A 202 3.14 5.74 0.01
C MET A 202 3.05 7.22 0.40
N SER A 203 4.05 8.01 0.03
CA SER A 203 4.06 9.46 0.29
C SER A 203 2.85 10.15 -0.36
N ASP A 204 2.51 9.75 -1.57
CA ASP A 204 1.37 10.32 -2.32
C ASP A 204 0.02 9.80 -1.83
N LEU A 205 -0.02 8.58 -1.30
CA LEU A 205 -1.23 7.94 -0.77
C LEU A 205 -1.54 8.36 0.67
N LEU A 206 -0.56 8.89 1.43
CA LEU A 206 -0.77 9.42 2.77
C LEU A 206 -1.56 10.73 2.70
N SER A 207 -2.88 10.63 2.86
CA SER A 207 -3.78 11.78 2.87
C SER A 207 -3.80 12.51 4.22
N TYR A 208 -4.25 13.76 4.20
CA TYR A 208 -4.45 14.54 5.43
C TYR A 208 -5.40 13.83 6.41
N ALA A 209 -6.48 13.22 5.92
CA ALA A 209 -7.45 12.53 6.75
C ALA A 209 -6.86 11.29 7.43
N GLU A 210 -6.01 10.53 6.73
CA GLU A 210 -5.33 9.37 7.33
C GLU A 210 -4.25 9.83 8.32
N THR A 211 -3.51 10.91 8.04
CA THR A 211 -2.59 11.51 9.01
C THR A 211 -3.32 11.96 10.27
N GLN A 212 -4.48 12.63 10.13
CA GLN A 212 -5.26 13.05 11.29
C GLN A 212 -5.71 11.86 12.13
N LYS A 213 -6.19 10.77 11.51
CA LYS A 213 -6.54 9.54 12.24
C LYS A 213 -5.36 8.95 12.98
N LEU A 214 -4.19 8.87 12.35
CA LEU A 214 -2.96 8.39 13.00
C LEU A 214 -2.61 9.23 14.23
N LEU A 215 -2.79 10.56 14.14
CA LEU A 215 -2.57 11.45 15.27
C LEU A 215 -3.64 11.25 16.35
N ASP A 216 -4.92 11.15 15.99
CA ASP A 216 -6.05 11.00 16.93
C ASP A 216 -6.02 9.67 17.70
N ASP A 217 -5.48 8.61 17.10
CA ASP A 217 -5.38 7.26 17.69
C ASP A 217 -4.26 7.14 18.75
N LEU A 218 -3.40 8.16 18.90
CA LEU A 218 -2.37 8.17 19.94
C LEU A 218 -2.94 8.37 21.34
N ASP A 219 -2.19 7.90 22.35
CA ASP A 219 -2.60 8.01 23.74
C ASP A 219 -2.68 9.48 24.24
N LYS A 220 -3.26 9.66 25.43
CA LYS A 220 -3.53 10.98 26.01
C LYS A 220 -2.27 11.83 26.23
N ASP A 221 -1.12 11.22 26.44
CA ASP A 221 0.11 11.98 26.71
C ASP A 221 0.69 12.51 25.41
N HIS A 222 0.66 11.73 24.33
CA HIS A 222 1.04 12.21 23.01
C HIS A 222 0.02 13.18 22.41
N GLN A 223 -1.28 13.06 22.74
CA GLN A 223 -2.26 14.09 22.39
C GLN A 223 -1.92 15.47 22.97
N LYS A 224 -1.37 15.54 24.19
CA LYS A 224 -0.91 16.81 24.79
C LYS A 224 0.27 17.38 24.01
N LEU A 225 1.24 16.54 23.63
CA LEU A 225 2.37 16.97 22.79
C LEU A 225 1.87 17.55 21.46
N ILE A 226 0.90 16.90 20.82
CA ILE A 226 0.28 17.41 19.58
C ILE A 226 -0.36 18.77 19.82
N ALA A 227 -1.11 18.94 20.90
CA ALA A 227 -1.75 20.22 21.26
C ALA A 227 -0.73 21.34 21.56
N ASP A 228 0.45 21.00 22.08
CA ASP A 228 1.51 21.96 22.38
C ASP A 228 2.27 22.42 21.12
N ILE A 229 2.43 21.53 20.12
CA ILE A 229 3.15 21.84 18.87
C ILE A 229 2.23 22.35 17.75
N VAL A 230 0.97 21.91 17.70
CA VAL A 230 0.01 22.25 16.64
C VAL A 230 -1.00 23.29 17.13
N PRO A 231 -1.26 24.39 16.40
CA PRO A 231 -0.63 24.82 15.15
C PRO A 231 0.60 25.73 15.35
N THR A 232 1.01 25.96 16.61
CA THR A 232 1.93 27.04 17.00
C THR A 232 3.34 26.89 16.41
N GLN A 233 3.87 25.67 16.46
CA GLN A 233 5.20 25.32 15.98
C GLN A 233 5.17 24.70 14.58
N ILE A 234 4.18 23.83 14.33
CA ILE A 234 3.97 23.15 13.06
C ILE A 234 2.48 22.91 12.81
N SER A 235 2.06 22.88 11.54
CA SER A 235 0.69 22.48 11.18
C SER A 235 0.59 20.96 11.02
N VAL A 236 -0.64 20.41 11.06
CA VAL A 236 -0.87 18.99 10.69
C VAL A 236 -0.36 18.69 9.28
N GLY A 237 -0.45 19.65 8.35
CA GLY A 237 0.13 19.52 7.01
C GLY A 237 1.66 19.45 7.02
N GLY A 238 2.32 20.15 7.95
CA GLY A 238 3.76 20.04 8.17
C GLY A 238 4.16 18.66 8.70
N ILE A 239 3.41 18.13 9.68
CA ILE A 239 3.59 16.76 10.17
C ILE A 239 3.38 15.76 9.03
N GLN A 240 2.29 15.88 8.27
CA GLN A 240 2.04 15.05 7.10
C GLN A 240 3.23 15.08 6.13
N ARG A 241 3.77 16.26 5.80
CA ARG A 241 4.91 16.35 4.88
C ARG A 241 6.16 15.67 5.44
N THR A 242 6.44 15.79 6.74
CA THR A 242 7.54 15.04 7.38
C THR A 242 7.33 13.53 7.27
N LEU A 243 6.13 13.02 7.57
CA LEU A 243 5.80 11.59 7.43
C LEU A 243 5.90 11.12 5.98
N GLN A 244 5.46 11.94 5.01
CA GLN A 244 5.60 11.66 3.58
C GLN A 244 7.06 11.54 3.16
N ASN A 245 7.94 12.43 3.64
CA ASN A 245 9.36 12.36 3.33
C ASN A 245 10.01 11.08 3.89
N LEU A 246 9.62 10.66 5.10
CA LEU A 246 10.07 9.38 5.68
C LEU A 246 9.60 8.19 4.83
N LEU A 247 8.32 8.16 4.47
CA LEU A 247 7.74 7.08 3.66
C LEU A 247 8.30 7.03 2.23
N GLN A 248 8.62 8.17 1.62
CA GLN A 248 9.29 8.25 0.31
C GLN A 248 10.65 7.56 0.30
N GLU A 249 11.31 7.51 1.46
CA GLU A 249 12.57 6.79 1.67
C GLU A 249 12.38 5.41 2.32
N ARG A 250 11.14 4.89 2.30
CA ARG A 250 10.74 3.60 2.88
C ARG A 250 11.09 3.49 4.38
N ILE A 251 11.05 4.59 5.12
CA ILE A 251 11.19 4.60 6.58
C ILE A 251 9.81 4.42 7.22
N SER A 252 9.72 3.43 8.12
CA SER A 252 8.50 3.18 8.89
C SER A 252 8.15 4.37 9.78
N ILE A 253 6.87 4.76 9.76
CA ILE A 253 6.30 5.79 10.61
C ILE A 253 5.55 5.21 11.82
N ARG A 254 5.76 3.91 12.11
CA ARG A 254 5.08 3.22 13.21
C ARG A 254 5.46 3.77 14.59
N ASP A 255 6.72 4.17 14.76
CA ASP A 255 7.17 4.88 15.96
C ASP A 255 6.81 6.37 15.88
N LEU A 256 5.51 6.63 15.76
CA LEU A 256 4.95 7.98 15.68
C LEU A 256 5.27 8.82 16.94
N PRO A 257 5.28 8.27 18.17
CA PRO A 257 5.82 8.94 19.36
C PRO A 257 7.21 9.57 19.15
N THR A 258 8.22 8.76 18.79
CA THR A 258 9.59 9.26 18.60
C THR A 258 9.66 10.28 17.47
N ILE A 259 8.84 10.11 16.42
CA ILE A 259 8.75 11.08 15.32
C ILE A 259 8.21 12.41 15.81
N LEU A 260 7.12 12.44 16.59
CA LEU A 260 6.53 13.67 17.10
C LEU A 260 7.44 14.41 18.08
N GLU A 261 8.14 13.68 18.95
CA GLU A 261 9.19 14.26 19.81
C GLU A 261 10.30 14.89 18.97
N GLY A 262 10.79 14.17 17.95
CA GLY A 262 11.80 14.69 17.03
C GLY A 262 11.34 15.94 16.27
N ILE A 263 10.08 15.97 15.83
CA ILE A 263 9.49 17.16 15.20
C ILE A 263 9.48 18.31 16.20
N SER A 264 9.02 18.09 17.43
CA SER A 264 8.97 19.12 18.47
C SER A 264 10.36 19.69 18.78
N GLU A 265 11.39 18.85 18.86
CA GLU A 265 12.78 19.27 19.08
C GLU A 265 13.28 20.12 17.92
N ALA A 266 13.08 19.66 16.68
CA ALA A 266 13.55 20.35 15.48
C ALA A 266 12.84 21.69 15.25
N CYS A 267 11.54 21.77 15.57
CA CYS A 267 10.75 22.99 15.43
C CYS A 267 11.25 24.15 16.31
N SER A 268 12.01 23.85 17.38
CA SER A 268 12.66 24.89 18.19
C SER A 268 13.80 25.60 17.45
N GLN A 269 14.36 24.98 16.41
CA GLN A 269 15.52 25.46 15.66
C GLN A 269 15.16 25.92 14.24
N SER A 270 14.23 25.21 13.59
CA SER A 270 13.92 25.39 12.17
C SER A 270 12.43 25.19 11.87
N ARG A 271 11.91 25.88 10.85
CA ARG A 271 10.59 25.62 10.26
C ARG A 271 10.67 24.88 8.93
N ASN A 272 11.88 24.61 8.44
CA ASN A 272 12.09 23.90 7.19
C ASN A 272 11.81 22.40 7.39
N ILE A 273 10.84 21.89 6.65
CA ILE A 273 10.41 20.48 6.75
C ILE A 273 11.54 19.51 6.38
N GLY A 274 12.42 19.88 5.45
CA GLY A 274 13.60 19.07 5.11
C GLY A 274 14.54 18.91 6.32
N LEU A 275 14.88 20.00 7.01
CA LEU A 275 15.72 19.95 8.22
C LEU A 275 15.04 19.20 9.36
N ILE A 276 13.73 19.41 9.55
CA ILE A 276 12.93 18.65 10.52
C ILE A 276 12.98 17.15 10.19
N THR A 277 12.85 16.78 8.92
CA THR A 277 12.93 15.38 8.47
C THR A 277 14.30 14.78 8.80
N GLU A 278 15.40 15.48 8.50
CA GLU A 278 16.75 15.00 8.80
C GLU A 278 17.00 14.82 10.32
N HIS A 279 16.47 15.74 11.14
CA HIS A 279 16.54 15.60 12.61
C HIS A 279 15.75 14.38 13.08
N VAL A 280 14.52 14.20 12.59
CA VAL A 280 13.68 13.03 12.91
C VAL A 280 14.36 11.73 12.48
N ARG A 281 14.99 11.69 11.31
CA ARG A 281 15.77 10.52 10.87
C ARG A 281 16.91 10.19 11.83
N SER A 282 17.62 11.19 12.33
CA SER A 282 18.67 10.98 13.33
C SER A 282 18.12 10.41 14.66
N ARG A 283 16.92 10.83 15.08
CA ARG A 283 16.20 10.26 16.23
C ARG A 283 15.81 8.80 15.98
N LEU A 284 15.50 8.44 14.74
CA LEU A 284 15.17 7.09 14.30
C LEU A 284 16.39 6.22 13.95
N ALA A 285 17.62 6.64 14.28
CA ALA A 285 18.86 5.91 13.93
C ALA A 285 18.80 4.41 14.30
N ARG A 286 18.20 4.07 15.44
CA ARG A 286 18.01 2.67 15.85
C ARG A 286 17.14 1.89 14.86
N GLN A 287 15.99 2.45 14.47
CA GLN A 287 15.05 1.82 13.53
C GLN A 287 15.67 1.71 12.13
N ILE A 288 16.28 2.80 11.64
CA ILE A 288 16.88 2.85 10.31
C ILE A 288 18.07 1.87 10.22
N SER A 289 18.88 1.78 11.27
CA SER A 289 19.99 0.81 11.31
C SER A 289 19.49 -0.63 11.30
N ASP A 290 18.46 -0.94 12.10
CA ASP A 290 17.88 -2.28 12.19
C ASP A 290 17.27 -2.72 10.84
N SER A 291 16.53 -1.84 10.17
CA SER A 291 15.92 -2.14 8.87
C SER A 291 16.91 -2.36 7.73
N ASN A 292 18.16 -1.92 7.88
CA ASN A 292 19.23 -2.06 6.90
C ASN A 292 20.29 -3.09 7.31
N THR A 293 19.99 -3.89 8.33
CA THR A 293 20.86 -4.96 8.80
C THR A 293 20.57 -6.25 8.02
N ASN A 294 21.61 -6.90 7.50
CA ASN A 294 21.49 -8.18 6.79
C ASN A 294 21.28 -9.36 7.77
N GLU A 295 21.12 -10.58 7.23
CA GLU A 295 20.94 -11.81 8.03
C GLU A 295 22.09 -12.07 9.03
N ASP A 296 23.31 -11.60 8.75
CA ASP A 296 24.48 -11.72 9.63
C ASP A 296 24.50 -10.69 10.77
N GLY A 297 23.51 -9.79 10.83
CA GLY A 297 23.49 -8.71 11.81
C GLY A 297 24.46 -7.57 11.46
N ILE A 298 24.79 -7.37 10.18
CA ILE A 298 25.73 -6.36 9.70
C ILE A 298 25.07 -5.44 8.66
N ILE A 299 25.33 -4.15 8.74
CA ILE A 299 25.01 -3.18 7.70
C ILE A 299 26.17 -3.15 6.71
N LEU A 300 25.94 -3.65 5.49
CA LEU A 300 26.88 -3.51 4.38
C LEU A 300 26.76 -2.10 3.82
N MET A 301 27.89 -1.40 3.67
CA MET A 301 27.88 -0.01 3.21
C MET A 301 28.95 0.28 2.17
N VAL A 302 28.54 1.05 1.17
CA VAL A 302 29.42 1.77 0.26
C VAL A 302 29.52 3.20 0.77
N ILE A 303 30.73 3.70 0.95
CA ILE A 303 30.95 5.06 1.45
C ILE A 303 31.15 6.04 0.30
N LEU A 304 30.66 7.28 0.45
CA LEU A 304 30.99 8.36 -0.47
C LEU A 304 32.45 8.80 -0.26
N SER A 305 33.20 8.97 -1.35
CA SER A 305 34.57 9.48 -1.24
C SER A 305 34.63 10.93 -0.76
N PRO A 306 35.69 11.31 -0.02
CA PRO A 306 35.88 12.70 0.42
C PRO A 306 35.84 13.70 -0.74
N GLU A 307 36.34 13.32 -1.92
CA GLU A 307 36.32 14.16 -3.12
C GLU A 307 34.89 14.45 -3.59
N TRP A 308 34.02 13.42 -3.61
CA TRP A 308 32.60 13.61 -3.95
C TRP A 308 31.85 14.38 -2.85
N GLU A 309 32.13 14.11 -1.58
CA GLU A 309 31.54 14.88 -0.47
C GLU A 309 31.86 16.37 -0.61
N GLN A 310 33.13 16.72 -0.80
CA GLN A 310 33.56 18.09 -0.97
C GLN A 310 32.93 18.73 -2.21
N THR A 311 32.93 18.02 -3.34
CA THR A 311 32.33 18.51 -4.59
C THR A 311 30.85 18.85 -4.42
N ILE A 312 30.10 17.99 -3.72
CA ILE A 312 28.67 18.23 -3.45
C ILE A 312 28.48 19.40 -2.50
N ILE A 313 29.26 19.48 -1.41
CA ILE A 313 29.21 20.57 -0.43
C ILE A 313 29.46 21.93 -1.11
N GLU A 314 30.50 22.02 -1.93
CA GLU A 314 30.86 23.25 -2.66
C GLU A 314 29.82 23.64 -3.73
N SER A 315 29.07 22.65 -4.23
CA SER A 315 28.01 22.85 -5.21
C SER A 315 26.66 23.22 -4.57
N LEU A 316 26.56 23.29 -3.24
CA LEU A 316 25.36 23.79 -2.57
C LEU A 316 25.33 25.31 -2.64
N VAL A 317 24.40 25.83 -3.45
CA VAL A 317 24.16 27.27 -3.63
C VAL A 317 22.92 27.69 -2.84
N GLY A 318 22.96 28.86 -2.22
CA GLY A 318 21.86 29.41 -1.42
C GLY A 318 22.29 29.73 0.02
N SER A 319 21.38 30.32 0.80
CA SER A 319 21.63 30.74 2.17
C SER A 319 20.72 30.00 3.15
N GLY A 320 21.28 29.61 4.31
CA GLY A 320 20.52 29.00 5.39
C GLY A 320 19.87 27.68 4.97
N GLU A 321 18.54 27.66 5.01
CA GLU A 321 17.70 26.47 4.82
C GLU A 321 17.25 26.26 3.36
N GLU A 322 17.54 27.21 2.46
CA GLU A 322 17.17 27.16 1.03
C GLU A 322 18.35 26.77 0.13
N LYS A 323 19.18 25.82 0.58
CA LYS A 323 20.28 25.31 -0.23
C LYS A 323 19.74 24.44 -1.37
N GLN A 324 20.27 24.66 -2.56
CA GLN A 324 20.00 23.85 -3.74
C GLN A 324 21.31 23.31 -4.31
N LEU A 325 21.26 22.08 -4.80
CA LEU A 325 22.40 21.46 -5.44
C LEU A 325 22.56 21.98 -6.88
N SER A 326 23.70 22.60 -7.16
CA SER A 326 24.05 23.13 -8.47
C SER A 326 25.34 22.51 -8.98
N LEU A 327 25.27 21.23 -9.39
CA LEU A 327 26.38 20.51 -10.02
C LEU A 327 26.42 20.76 -11.53
N ALA A 328 27.62 20.86 -12.09
CA ALA A 328 27.80 20.84 -13.55
C ALA A 328 27.28 19.51 -14.13
N PRO A 329 26.59 19.51 -15.29
CA PRO A 329 26.03 18.28 -15.88
C PRO A 329 27.06 17.16 -16.10
N SER A 330 28.30 17.49 -16.45
CA SER A 330 29.39 16.52 -16.60
C SER A 330 29.72 15.81 -15.29
N ARG A 331 29.86 16.56 -14.19
CA ARG A 331 30.10 16.01 -12.85
C ARG A 331 28.93 15.17 -12.36
N LEU A 332 27.70 15.60 -12.62
CA LEU A 332 26.52 14.81 -12.29
C LEU A 332 26.52 13.45 -13.03
N GLN A 333 26.88 13.45 -14.32
CA GLN A 333 26.97 12.21 -15.10
C GLN A 333 28.09 11.28 -14.62
N GLU A 334 29.26 11.84 -14.28
CA GLU A 334 30.36 11.10 -13.66
C GLU A 334 29.92 10.44 -12.35
N PHE A 335 29.23 11.19 -11.48
CA PHE A 335 28.69 10.70 -10.21
C PHE A 335 27.70 9.55 -10.41
N ILE A 336 26.73 9.72 -11.31
CA ILE A 336 25.72 8.68 -11.63
C ILE A 336 26.42 7.41 -12.15
N SER A 337 27.40 7.56 -13.04
CA SER A 337 28.15 6.43 -13.58
C SER A 337 28.92 5.68 -12.48
N ALA A 338 29.58 6.40 -11.58
CA ALA A 338 30.33 5.81 -10.47
C ALA A 338 29.40 5.02 -9.51
N ILE A 339 28.26 5.61 -9.13
CA ILE A 339 27.25 4.95 -8.29
C ILE A 339 26.74 3.67 -8.98
N ARG A 340 26.35 3.75 -10.26
CA ARG A 340 25.84 2.58 -11.01
C ARG A 340 26.84 1.44 -11.03
N GLN A 341 28.08 1.71 -11.45
CA GLN A 341 29.12 0.69 -11.57
C GLN A 341 29.44 0.02 -10.23
N THR A 342 29.54 0.80 -9.15
CA THR A 342 29.84 0.25 -7.82
C THR A 342 28.72 -0.64 -7.33
N PHE A 343 27.46 -0.19 -7.41
CA PHE A 343 26.32 -0.97 -6.93
C PHE A 343 25.97 -2.16 -7.83
N GLU A 344 26.16 -2.08 -9.15
CA GLU A 344 26.03 -3.24 -10.05
C GLU A 344 27.05 -4.32 -9.71
N ARG A 345 28.30 -3.95 -9.41
CA ARG A 345 29.33 -4.90 -8.97
C ARG A 345 28.93 -5.64 -7.70
N HIS A 346 28.42 -4.93 -6.70
CA HIS A 346 27.94 -5.57 -5.46
C HIS A 346 26.70 -6.43 -5.68
N ALA A 347 25.76 -5.99 -6.53
CA ALA A 347 24.60 -6.80 -6.89
C ALA A 347 25.00 -8.13 -7.54
N MET A 348 26.03 -8.15 -8.40
CA MET A 348 26.58 -9.39 -8.99
C MET A 348 27.18 -10.34 -7.94
N MET A 349 27.59 -9.82 -6.77
CA MET A 349 28.10 -10.61 -5.65
C MET A 349 26.97 -11.03 -4.68
N GLY A 350 25.71 -10.70 -4.98
CA GLY A 350 24.58 -10.92 -4.08
C GLY A 350 24.55 -9.99 -2.88
N GLU A 351 25.35 -8.92 -2.88
CA GLU A 351 25.42 -7.93 -1.81
C GLU A 351 24.51 -6.73 -2.15
N MET A 352 23.70 -6.29 -1.17
CA MET A 352 22.88 -5.08 -1.28
C MET A 352 23.31 -4.04 -0.23
N PRO A 353 24.44 -3.34 -0.45
CA PRO A 353 24.91 -2.34 0.50
C PRO A 353 24.04 -1.07 0.46
N ILE A 354 24.06 -0.30 1.56
CA ILE A 354 23.54 1.08 1.59
C ILE A 354 24.61 2.08 1.11
N LEU A 355 24.23 3.28 0.67
CA LEU A 355 25.18 4.38 0.46
C LEU A 355 25.27 5.21 1.73
N LEU A 356 26.47 5.34 2.30
CA LEU A 356 26.74 6.19 3.46
C LEU A 356 27.32 7.53 3.03
N THR A 357 26.76 8.62 3.54
CA THR A 357 27.23 10.00 3.29
C THR A 357 27.36 10.79 4.59
N SER A 358 28.01 11.95 4.54
CA SER A 358 27.92 12.95 5.61
C SER A 358 26.50 13.54 5.72
N PRO A 359 26.07 13.95 6.94
CA PRO A 359 24.71 14.44 7.18
C PRO A 359 24.27 15.64 6.31
N PRO A 360 25.09 16.69 6.10
CA PRO A 360 24.63 17.89 5.37
C PRO A 360 24.27 17.64 3.90
N ILE A 361 24.82 16.59 3.29
CA ILE A 361 24.64 16.30 1.87
C ILE A 361 23.66 15.16 1.59
N ARG A 362 23.28 14.37 2.60
CA ARG A 362 22.43 13.19 2.46
C ARG A 362 21.13 13.45 1.66
N PRO A 363 20.31 14.48 1.96
CA PRO A 363 19.09 14.72 1.18
C PRO A 363 19.36 15.07 -0.29
N PHE A 364 20.49 15.74 -0.58
CA PHE A 364 20.90 16.08 -1.95
C PHE A 364 21.42 14.87 -2.72
N VAL A 365 22.15 13.98 -2.05
CA VAL A 365 22.57 12.71 -2.64
C VAL A 365 21.34 11.85 -2.93
N ARG A 366 20.39 11.76 -1.98
CA ARG A 366 19.14 11.03 -2.18
C ARG A 366 18.34 11.53 -3.39
N SER A 367 18.18 12.84 -3.55
CA SER A 367 17.41 13.40 -4.68
C SER A 367 18.06 13.15 -6.05
N ILE A 368 19.38 12.96 -6.10
CA ILE A 368 20.06 12.50 -7.32
C ILE A 368 19.82 11.01 -7.55
N VAL A 369 20.09 10.18 -6.53
CA VAL A 369 20.11 8.72 -6.66
C VAL A 369 18.71 8.15 -6.91
N GLU A 370 17.67 8.72 -6.29
CA GLU A 370 16.29 8.21 -6.43
C GLU A 370 15.78 8.21 -7.87
N ARG A 371 16.30 9.11 -8.73
CA ARG A 371 15.90 9.24 -10.13
C ARG A 371 16.30 8.06 -11.01
N PHE A 372 17.28 7.26 -10.58
CA PHE A 372 17.78 6.13 -11.36
C PHE A 372 18.00 4.84 -10.57
N ARG A 373 18.06 4.90 -9.24
CA ARG A 373 18.03 3.74 -8.33
C ARG A 373 17.12 4.05 -7.12
N PRO A 374 15.79 4.09 -7.30
CA PRO A 374 14.85 4.46 -6.23
C PRO A 374 14.96 3.56 -4.99
N SER A 375 15.25 2.27 -5.19
CA SER A 375 15.38 1.25 -4.13
C SER A 375 16.70 1.33 -3.34
N THR A 376 17.70 2.11 -3.78
CA THR A 376 18.96 2.24 -3.06
C THR A 376 18.77 3.13 -1.83
N VAL A 377 19.05 2.57 -0.66
CA VAL A 377 18.98 3.29 0.62
C VAL A 377 20.19 4.19 0.79
N ILE A 378 19.94 5.46 1.12
CA ILE A 378 20.96 6.47 1.40
C ILE A 378 20.88 6.83 2.88
N MET A 379 21.94 6.56 3.63
CA MET A 379 22.03 6.86 5.06
C MET A 379 23.06 7.94 5.35
N SER A 380 22.78 8.74 6.38
CA SER A 380 23.80 9.61 6.97
C SER A 380 24.53 8.91 8.12
N GLN A 381 25.73 9.39 8.45
CA GLN A 381 26.46 8.93 9.64
C GLN A 381 25.66 9.06 10.94
N ASN A 382 24.76 10.04 11.03
CA ASN A 382 23.90 10.26 12.20
C ASN A 382 22.78 9.22 12.34
N GLU A 383 22.51 8.45 11.29
CA GLU A 383 21.47 7.40 11.27
C GLU A 383 22.03 6.03 11.63
N ILE A 384 23.34 5.90 11.83
CA ILE A 384 23.98 4.68 12.30
C ILE A 384 23.91 4.65 13.83
N HIS A 385 23.14 3.71 14.36
CA HIS A 385 23.04 3.49 15.78
C HIS A 385 24.38 2.99 16.35
N SER A 386 24.78 3.46 17.53
CA SER A 386 26.09 3.17 18.15
C SER A 386 26.40 1.68 18.36
N LYS A 387 25.38 0.83 18.41
CA LYS A 387 25.52 -0.64 18.54
C LYS A 387 25.43 -1.40 17.21
N ALA A 388 25.16 -0.73 16.10
CA ALA A 388 25.07 -1.37 14.80
C ALA A 388 26.47 -1.85 14.37
N LYS A 389 26.55 -3.06 13.82
CA LYS A 389 27.78 -3.56 13.20
C LYS A 389 27.78 -3.12 11.75
N ILE A 390 28.87 -2.51 11.31
CA ILE A 390 29.00 -1.97 9.96
C ILE A 390 30.19 -2.63 9.25
N LYS A 391 30.06 -2.86 7.95
CA LYS A 391 31.14 -3.36 7.09
C LYS A 391 31.18 -2.55 5.81
N THR A 392 32.28 -1.83 5.62
CA THR A 392 32.54 -1.14 4.35
C THR A 392 32.91 -2.17 3.30
N VAL A 393 32.15 -2.22 2.21
CA VAL A 393 32.39 -3.13 1.08
C VAL A 393 32.92 -2.40 -0.16
N GLY A 394 32.76 -1.08 -0.22
CA GLY A 394 33.25 -0.26 -1.33
C GLY A 394 33.23 1.23 -1.03
N GLN A 395 33.72 2.00 -2.00
CA GLN A 395 33.73 3.45 -2.01
C GLN A 395 33.36 3.95 -3.42
N VAL A 396 32.65 5.07 -3.49
CA VAL A 396 32.26 5.74 -4.75
C VAL A 396 33.04 7.01 -4.96
#